data_AF-A0A7X2LZV3-F1
#
_entry.id   AF-A0A7X2LZV3-F1
#
_cell.length_a   1.000
_cell.length_b   1.000
_cell.length_c   1.000
_cell.angle_alpha   90.00
_cell.angle_beta   90.00
_cell.angle_gamma   90.00
#
_symmetry.space_group_name_H-M   'P 1'
#
loop_
_entity.id
_entity.type
_entity.pdbx_description
1 polymer ?
#
loop_
_entity_poly.entity_id
_entity_poly.type
_entity_poly.pdbx_seq_one_letter_code
_entity_poly.pdbx_strand_id
1 'polypeptide(L)'
;MIKKLFIIMLVTTALWGCSQKEEFHLTIEGDYNEVTVFMHGEQVHHSTDKDDISEMIKNIENNKTMKTEGKLREPEGKVIFSGEEETMEMGLYRNGDLLYDGYLIAVSWIYG
;
A
#
# COMPACT_ATOMS: atom_id res chain seq x y z
N MET A 1 20.61 -18.05 -60.95
CA MET A 1 19.43 -17.19 -60.76
C MET A 1 19.13 -17.10 -59.27
N ILE A 2 19.09 -15.88 -58.74
CA ILE A 2 18.95 -15.53 -57.31
C ILE A 2 17.46 -15.46 -56.93
N LYS A 3 17.20 -15.58 -55.61
CA LYS A 3 15.97 -15.24 -54.81
C LYS A 3 15.12 -16.47 -54.51
N LYS A 4 14.97 -16.94 -53.27
CA LYS A 4 14.46 -16.31 -52.02
C LYS A 4 14.81 -17.29 -50.87
N LEU A 5 14.99 -17.00 -49.58
CA LEU A 5 15.02 -15.82 -48.71
C LEU A 5 15.55 -16.36 -47.35
N PHE A 6 16.59 -15.74 -46.79
CA PHE A 6 17.05 -15.91 -45.40
C PHE A 6 15.98 -15.40 -44.42
N ILE A 7 15.61 -16.15 -43.37
CA ILE A 7 15.23 -15.70 -41.99
C ILE A 7 15.38 -16.95 -41.06
N ILE A 8 16.49 -17.14 -40.33
CA ILE A 8 16.72 -16.75 -38.92
C ILE A 8 15.74 -17.50 -37.98
N MET A 9 16.13 -18.63 -37.36
CA MET A 9 16.74 -18.70 -36.02
C MET A 9 16.01 -17.86 -34.96
N LEU A 10 15.06 -18.44 -34.24
CA LEU A 10 14.66 -18.07 -32.87
C LEU A 10 13.60 -19.13 -32.46
N VAL A 11 13.93 -20.19 -31.74
CA VAL A 11 13.92 -20.19 -30.27
C VAL A 11 13.17 -18.98 -29.70
N THR A 12 11.84 -19.01 -29.76
CA THR A 12 10.99 -18.19 -28.88
C THR A 12 10.64 -19.02 -27.66
N THR A 13 11.64 -19.25 -26.81
CA THR A 13 11.41 -19.24 -25.36
C THR A 13 10.95 -17.83 -24.97
N ALA A 14 10.07 -17.77 -23.95
CA ALA A 14 9.49 -16.57 -23.33
C ALA A 14 8.40 -15.90 -24.19
N LEU A 15 7.19 -15.64 -23.69
CA LEU A 15 6.82 -15.18 -22.35
C LEU A 15 5.59 -15.97 -21.89
N TRP A 16 5.61 -16.73 -20.79
CA TRP A 16 5.42 -16.14 -19.45
C TRP A 16 4.34 -15.06 -19.47
N GLY A 17 3.11 -15.48 -19.76
CA GLY A 17 1.90 -14.79 -19.34
C GLY A 17 1.30 -15.44 -18.10
N CYS A 18 2.10 -16.08 -17.24
CA CYS A 18 1.70 -16.18 -15.84
C CYS A 18 1.73 -14.74 -15.33
N SER A 19 0.60 -14.05 -15.47
CA SER A 19 0.26 -12.90 -14.65
C SER A 19 0.28 -13.42 -13.22
N GLN A 20 1.48 -13.46 -12.62
CA GLN A 20 1.61 -13.52 -11.18
C GLN A 20 0.84 -12.30 -10.71
N LYS A 21 -0.38 -12.50 -10.21
CA LYS A 21 -0.92 -11.56 -9.25
C LYS A 21 0.12 -11.60 -8.13
N GLU A 22 1.01 -10.61 -8.11
CA GLU A 22 1.87 -10.39 -6.97
C GLU A 22 0.91 -10.19 -5.80
N GLU A 23 0.76 -11.24 -4.99
CA GLU A 23 0.12 -11.13 -3.69
C GLU A 23 1.07 -10.26 -2.86
N PHE A 24 0.78 -8.96 -2.86
CA PHE A 24 1.51 -8.01 -2.05
C PHE A 24 1.09 -8.21 -0.60
N HIS A 25 2.01 -8.76 0.17
CA HIS A 25 1.94 -8.76 1.62
C HIS A 25 2.59 -7.47 2.11
N LEU A 26 1.78 -6.55 2.63
CA LEU A 26 2.30 -5.42 3.37
C LEU A 26 2.72 -5.92 4.75
N THR A 27 4.01 -5.86 5.03
CA THR A 27 4.55 -6.00 6.39
C THR A 27 5.02 -4.62 6.82
N ILE A 28 4.45 -4.13 7.91
CA ILE A 28 4.88 -2.87 8.53
C ILE A 28 5.99 -3.24 9.51
N GLU A 29 7.22 -3.03 9.08
CA GLU A 29 8.39 -3.14 9.94
C GLU A 29 8.57 -1.80 10.67
N GLY A 30 8.79 -1.86 11.99
CA GLY A 30 9.13 -0.71 12.83
C GLY A 30 8.56 -0.77 14.25
N ASP A 31 9.29 -0.17 15.20
CA ASP A 31 8.83 0.03 16.59
C ASP A 31 8.18 1.41 16.71
N TYR A 32 6.93 1.49 16.26
CA TYR A 32 6.13 2.70 16.35
C TYR A 32 5.56 2.84 17.77
N ASN A 33 5.76 4.00 18.37
CA ASN A 33 5.31 4.31 19.73
C ASN A 33 4.24 5.41 19.78
N GLU A 34 3.91 5.99 18.62
CA GLU A 34 2.87 6.99 18.47
C GLU A 34 2.14 6.79 17.13
N VAL A 35 0.84 7.01 17.14
CA VAL A 35 0.05 7.22 15.92
C VAL A 35 -0.76 8.50 16.00
N THR A 36 -0.76 9.26 14.92
CA THR A 36 -1.58 10.47 14.77
C THR A 36 -2.36 10.43 13.47
N VAL A 37 -3.67 10.68 13.54
CA VAL A 37 -4.58 10.70 12.40
C VAL A 37 -5.05 12.13 12.16
N PHE A 38 -4.90 12.58 10.92
CA PHE A 38 -5.39 13.86 10.44
C PHE A 38 -6.49 13.65 9.40
N MET A 39 -7.56 14.42 9.50
CA MET A 39 -8.59 14.54 8.47
C MET A 39 -8.85 15.99 8.16
N HIS A 40 -8.84 16.35 6.88
CA HIS A 40 -8.97 17.74 6.41
C HIS A 40 -7.98 18.73 7.06
N GLY A 41 -6.80 18.22 7.45
CA GLY A 41 -5.75 19.00 8.11
C GLY A 41 -5.92 19.14 9.63
N GLU A 42 -7.00 18.62 10.21
CA GLU A 42 -7.23 18.61 11.66
C GLU A 42 -6.83 17.26 12.26
N GLN A 43 -6.18 17.28 13.42
CA GLN A 43 -5.89 16.07 14.18
C GLN A 43 -7.19 15.53 14.79
N VAL A 44 -7.62 14.35 14.34
CA VAL A 44 -8.86 13.71 14.80
C VAL A 44 -8.62 12.56 15.78
N HIS A 45 -7.42 12.00 15.78
CA HIS A 45 -7.01 10.96 16.71
C HIS A 45 -5.51 11.02 16.97
N HIS A 46 -5.11 10.67 18.19
CA HIS A 46 -3.72 10.49 18.58
C HIS A 46 -3.67 9.46 19.70
N SER A 47 -2.76 8.50 19.59
CA SER A 47 -2.53 7.49 20.61
C SER A 47 -1.03 7.18 20.73
N THR A 48 -0.59 6.97 21.96
CA THR A 48 0.71 6.39 22.31
C THR A 48 0.55 5.03 22.99
N ASP A 49 -0.66 4.46 22.96
CA ASP A 49 -0.93 3.13 23.49
C ASP A 49 -0.38 2.09 22.50
N LYS A 50 0.59 1.30 22.97
CA LYS A 50 1.26 0.30 22.15
C LYS A 50 0.31 -0.82 21.69
N ASP A 51 -0.71 -1.14 22.47
CA ASP A 51 -1.68 -2.17 22.09
C ASP A 51 -2.57 -1.67 20.96
N ASP A 52 -3.07 -0.42 21.05
CA ASP A 52 -3.83 0.23 19.99
C ASP A 52 -3.02 0.33 18.69
N ILE A 53 -1.77 0.81 18.78
CA ILE A 53 -0.88 0.96 17.63
C ILE A 53 -0.62 -0.41 16.98
N SER A 54 -0.34 -1.43 17.79
CA SER A 54 -0.11 -2.79 17.31
C SER A 54 -1.34 -3.39 16.65
N GLU A 55 -2.53 -3.15 17.19
CA GLU A 55 -3.80 -3.60 16.59
C GLU A 55 -4.06 -2.88 15.26
N MET A 56 -3.83 -1.57 15.20
CA MET A 56 -3.95 -0.79 13.96
C MET A 56 -3.02 -1.31 12.88
N ILE A 57 -1.74 -1.53 13.20
CA ILE A 57 -0.76 -2.10 12.27
C ILE A 57 -1.22 -3.48 11.78
N LYS A 58 -1.59 -4.39 12.68
CA LYS A 58 -2.10 -5.72 12.30
C LYS A 58 -3.33 -5.62 11.41
N ASN A 59 -4.23 -4.69 11.68
CA ASN A 59 -5.40 -4.48 10.83
C ASN A 59 -4.98 -4.01 9.44
N ILE A 60 -4.00 -3.10 9.33
CA ILE A 60 -3.48 -2.65 8.05
C ILE A 60 -2.87 -3.83 7.26
N GLU A 61 -2.02 -4.64 7.91
CA GLU A 61 -1.35 -5.80 7.28
C GLU A 61 -2.34 -6.91 6.86
N ASN A 62 -3.37 -7.16 7.66
CA ASN A 62 -4.35 -8.22 7.39
C ASN A 62 -5.40 -7.84 6.34
N ASN A 63 -5.54 -6.54 6.04
CA ASN A 63 -6.53 -6.09 5.08
C ASN A 63 -6.01 -6.19 3.65
N LYS A 64 -6.90 -6.64 2.74
CA LYS A 64 -6.54 -6.91 1.34
C LYS A 64 -6.01 -5.63 0.71
N THR A 65 -4.78 -5.73 0.24
CA THR A 65 -4.06 -4.65 -0.42
C THR A 65 -4.23 -4.80 -1.94
N MET A 66 -4.61 -3.73 -2.64
CA MET A 66 -4.74 -3.71 -4.09
C MET A 66 -3.82 -2.64 -4.70
N LYS A 67 -2.95 -3.04 -5.62
CA LYS A 67 -2.18 -2.10 -6.43
C LYS A 67 -3.11 -1.37 -7.39
N THR A 68 -3.03 -0.05 -7.40
CA THR A 68 -3.91 0.76 -8.26
C THR A 68 -3.14 1.26 -9.48
N GLU A 69 -3.74 1.13 -10.66
CA GLU A 69 -3.23 1.73 -11.90
C GLU A 69 -4.19 2.84 -12.32
N GLY A 70 -3.89 4.09 -11.97
CA GLY A 70 -4.72 5.24 -12.36
C GLY A 70 -4.54 6.47 -11.47
N LYS A 71 -5.22 7.55 -11.84
CA LYS A 71 -5.32 8.73 -10.98
C LYS A 71 -6.33 8.43 -9.87
N LEU A 72 -5.83 8.07 -8.70
CA LEU A 72 -6.61 8.15 -7.48
C LEU A 72 -6.91 9.62 -7.15
N ARG A 73 -7.99 9.86 -6.41
CA ARG A 73 -8.21 11.17 -5.80
C ARG A 73 -7.12 11.41 -4.77
N GLU A 74 -6.80 12.67 -4.50
CA GLU A 74 -5.91 12.97 -3.37
C GLU A 74 -6.60 12.52 -2.07
N PRO A 75 -5.87 11.85 -1.16
CA PRO A 75 -6.37 11.55 0.17
C PRO A 75 -6.86 12.82 0.89
N GLU A 76 -7.92 12.69 1.68
CA GLU A 76 -8.52 13.80 2.43
C GLU A 76 -7.84 14.02 3.79
N GLY A 77 -7.01 13.06 4.21
CA GLY A 77 -6.29 13.05 5.46
C GLY A 77 -5.03 12.21 5.37
N LYS A 78 -4.45 11.91 6.53
CA LYS A 78 -3.30 11.01 6.66
C LYS A 78 -3.22 10.35 8.02
N VAL A 79 -2.63 9.17 8.06
CA VAL A 79 -2.22 8.46 9.27
C VAL A 79 -0.70 8.49 9.34
N ILE A 80 -0.16 8.90 10.48
CA ILE A 80 1.28 8.95 10.73
C ILE A 80 1.60 8.02 11.89
N PHE A 81 2.42 7.01 11.65
CA PHE A 81 3.04 6.22 12.70
C PHE A 81 4.46 6.75 12.94
N SER A 82 4.79 7.09 14.17
CA SER A 82 6.11 7.60 14.55
C SER A 82 6.80 6.62 15.51
N GLY A 83 8.07 6.35 15.25
CA GLY A 83 8.98 5.65 16.15
C GLY A 83 10.18 6.54 16.49
N GLU A 84 11.16 6.00 17.22
CA GLU A 84 12.36 6.77 17.59
C GLU A 84 13.25 7.11 16.38
N GLU A 85 13.34 6.19 15.41
CA GLU A 85 14.24 6.31 14.25
C GLU A 85 13.52 6.47 12.92
N GLU A 86 12.20 6.23 12.88
CA GLU A 86 11.44 6.19 11.63
C GLU A 86 10.03 6.78 11.77
N THR A 87 9.46 7.13 10.62
CA THR A 87 8.09 7.64 10.52
C THR A 87 7.47 7.11 9.24
N MET A 88 6.26 6.55 9.36
CA MET A 88 5.47 6.08 8.25
C MET A 88 4.25 6.97 8.06
N GLU A 89 4.04 7.48 6.86
CA GLU A 89 2.86 8.27 6.50
C GLU A 89 2.03 7.52 5.45
N MET A 90 0.73 7.39 5.72
CA MET A 90 -0.26 6.83 4.81
C MET A 90 -1.33 7.87 4.51
N GLY A 91 -1.74 8.00 3.25
CA GLY A 91 -2.88 8.84 2.89
C GLY A 91 -4.18 8.22 3.39
N LEU A 92 -5.09 9.03 3.94
CA LEU A 92 -6.39 8.58 4.44
C LEU A 92 -7.54 9.13 3.59
N TYR A 93 -8.41 8.25 3.11
CA TYR A 93 -9.65 8.62 2.45
C TYR A 93 -10.81 8.72 3.46
N ARG A 94 -11.84 9.49 3.12
CA ARG A 94 -13.03 9.69 3.97
C ARG A 94 -13.76 8.39 4.34
N ASN A 95 -13.70 7.39 3.46
CA ASN A 95 -14.30 6.08 3.69
C ASN A 95 -13.48 5.19 4.64
N GLY A 96 -12.31 5.66 5.07
CA GLY A 96 -11.40 4.94 5.96
C GLY A 96 -10.23 4.27 5.24
N ASP A 97 -10.26 4.14 3.92
CA ASP A 97 -9.20 3.45 3.19
C ASP A 97 -7.86 4.20 3.28
N LEU A 98 -6.76 3.44 3.27
CA LEU A 98 -5.41 3.98 3.30
C LEU A 98 -4.73 3.86 1.93
N LEU A 99 -3.96 4.87 1.56
CA LEU A 99 -3.05 4.87 0.41
C LEU A 99 -1.62 4.83 0.91
N TYR A 100 -0.89 3.77 0.56
CA TYR A 100 0.52 3.62 0.88
C TYR A 100 1.27 3.02 -0.31
N ASP A 101 2.34 3.68 -0.75
CA ASP A 101 3.18 3.26 -1.90
C ASP A 101 2.38 2.83 -3.17
N GLY A 102 1.29 3.54 -3.49
CA GLY A 102 0.43 3.25 -4.64
C GLY A 102 -0.57 2.10 -4.45
N TYR A 103 -0.60 1.51 -3.25
CA TYR A 103 -1.55 0.50 -2.85
C TYR A 103 -2.71 1.08 -2.05
N LEU A 104 -3.92 0.62 -2.34
CA LEU A 104 -5.12 0.91 -1.55
C LEU A 104 -5.35 -0.23 -0.55
N ILE A 105 -5.48 0.13 0.72
CA ILE A 105 -5.65 -0.79 1.84
C ILE A 105 -7.01 -0.49 2.49
N ALA A 106 -7.93 -1.43 2.38
CA ALA A 106 -9.28 -1.27 2.93
C ALA A 106 -9.29 -1.56 4.43
N VAL A 107 -9.34 -0.53 5.28
CA VAL A 107 -9.27 -0.72 6.74
C VAL A 107 -10.63 -0.45 7.40
N SER A 108 -10.92 -1.19 8.48
CA SER A 108 -12.26 -1.22 9.11
C SER A 108 -12.36 -0.47 10.46
N TRP A 109 -11.36 0.30 10.87
CA TRP A 109 -11.25 0.77 12.27
C TRP A 109 -11.54 2.27 12.50
N ILE A 110 -11.85 3.04 11.47
CA ILE A 110 -11.96 4.52 11.58
C ILE A 110 -13.33 4.99 12.12
N TYR A 111 -14.28 4.09 12.36
CA TYR A 111 -15.61 4.44 12.93
C TYR A 111 -16.11 3.41 13.95
N GLY A 112 -15.35 3.18 15.02
CA GLY A 112 -15.80 2.51 16.25
C GLY A 112 -16.30 3.51 17.28
#